data_AF-A0A3D0UQ12-F1
#
_entry.id   AF-A0A3D0UQ12-F1
#
_cell.length_a   1.000
_cell.length_b   1.000
_cell.length_c   1.000
_cell.angle_alpha   90.00
_cell.angle_beta   90.00
_cell.angle_gamma   90.00
#
_symmetry.space_group_name_H-M   'P 1'
#
loop_
_entity.id
_entity.type
_entity.pdbx_description
1 polymer ?
#
loop_
_entity_poly.entity_id
_entity_poly.type
_entity_poly.pdbx_seq_one_letter_code
_entity_poly.pdbx_strand_id
1 'polypeptide(L)'
;MKYPFVWYDILHVADVLSRFPFVHDDPRFQEMIETITGQADEDGRYTATSMYRAWKGWSFADKKRPSPWLTFLVLRIQKRISTN
;
A
#
# COMPACT_ATOMS: atom_id res chain seq x y z
N MET A 1 22.11 6.11 6.03
CA MET A 1 21.83 7.56 6.12
C MET A 1 20.32 7.74 6.33
N LYS A 2 19.88 8.60 7.26
CA LYS A 2 18.47 9.04 7.39
C LYS A 2 18.44 10.56 7.59
N TYR A 3 17.75 11.30 6.68
CA TYR A 3 17.13 12.65 6.79
C TYR A 3 17.02 13.34 5.39
N PRO A 4 15.95 14.09 5.02
CA PRO A 4 14.54 13.97 5.39
C PRO A 4 13.68 13.44 4.21
N PHE A 5 13.14 12.23 4.32
CA PHE A 5 12.12 11.64 3.42
C PHE A 5 11.44 10.49 4.17
N VAL A 6 10.73 10.84 5.25
CA VAL A 6 10.77 10.04 6.49
C VAL A 6 10.15 8.64 6.32
N TRP A 7 9.16 8.42 5.45
CA TRP A 7 8.62 7.09 5.16
C TRP A 7 8.16 7.05 3.70
N TYR A 8 9.01 6.62 2.76
CA TYR A 8 8.54 6.20 1.44
C TYR A 8 7.74 4.91 1.60
N ASP A 9 6.51 5.08 2.04
CA ASP A 9 5.52 4.02 1.97
C ASP A 9 5.09 3.92 0.50
N ILE A 10 5.54 2.87 -0.18
CA ILE A 10 5.16 2.56 -1.57
C ILE A 10 3.63 2.56 -1.73
N LEU A 11 2.90 2.22 -0.67
CA LEU A 11 1.44 2.30 -0.63
C LEU A 11 0.93 3.74 -0.77
N HIS A 12 1.56 4.71 -0.10
CA HIS A 12 1.18 6.11 -0.20
C HIS A 12 1.42 6.65 -1.62
N VAL A 13 2.58 6.33 -2.19
CA VAL A 13 2.91 6.72 -3.57
C VAL A 13 1.90 6.12 -4.55
N ALA A 14 1.61 4.82 -4.43
CA ALA A 14 0.63 4.15 -5.27
C ALA A 14 -0.80 4.71 -5.08
N ASP A 15 -1.22 5.04 -3.86
CA ASP A 15 -2.53 5.65 -3.59
C ASP A 15 -2.68 7.01 -4.29
N VAL A 16 -1.66 7.86 -4.25
CA VAL A 16 -1.69 9.15 -4.93
C VAL A 16 -1.67 8.97 -6.45
N LEU A 17 -0.73 8.19 -6.97
CA LEU A 17 -0.55 8.01 -8.42
C LEU A 17 -1.73 7.29 -9.09
N SER A 18 -2.39 6.36 -8.39
CA SER A 18 -3.57 5.64 -8.91
C SER A 18 -4.72 6.55 -9.34
N ARG A 19 -4.75 7.81 -8.88
CA ARG A 19 -5.77 8.80 -9.25
C ARG A 19 -5.57 9.38 -10.66
N PHE A 20 -4.43 9.13 -11.29
CA PHE A 20 -4.04 9.70 -12.57
C PHE A 20 -3.92 8.62 -13.64
N PRO A 21 -4.89 8.49 -14.57
CA PRO A 21 -4.91 7.41 -15.55
C PRO A 21 -3.64 7.31 -16.41
N PHE A 22 -3.01 8.44 -16.73
CA PHE A 22 -1.78 8.46 -17.54
C PHE A 22 -0.58 7.76 -16.89
N VAL A 23 -0.63 7.49 -15.57
CA VAL A 23 0.43 6.80 -14.84
C VAL A 23 0.20 5.28 -14.83
N HIS A 24 -1.01 4.81 -15.15
CA HIS A 24 -1.36 3.39 -15.02
C HIS A 24 -0.49 2.51 -15.92
N ASP A 25 -0.11 2.96 -17.11
CA ASP A 25 0.76 2.20 -18.02
C ASP A 25 2.26 2.41 -17.77
N ASP A 26 2.64 3.22 -16.77
CA ASP A 26 4.05 3.43 -16.44
C ASP A 26 4.63 2.16 -15.79
N PRO A 27 5.73 1.59 -16.33
CA PRO A 27 6.29 0.34 -15.82
C PRO A 27 6.75 0.45 -14.36
N ARG A 28 7.17 1.63 -13.91
CA ARG A 28 7.57 1.86 -12.52
C ARG A 28 6.36 1.86 -11.59
N PHE A 29 5.22 2.36 -12.07
CA PHE A 29 3.97 2.31 -11.31
C PHE A 29 3.45 0.88 -11.21
N GLN A 30 3.49 0.13 -12.32
CA GLN A 30 3.13 -1.29 -12.32
C GLN A 30 4.01 -2.11 -11.35
N GLU A 31 5.33 -1.89 -11.33
CA GLU A 31 6.23 -2.55 -10.36
C GLU A 31 5.84 -2.23 -8.90
N MET A 32 5.43 -0.98 -8.62
CA MET A 32 4.93 -0.62 -7.29
C MET A 32 3.62 -1.34 -6.95
N ILE A 33 2.69 -1.44 -7.90
CA ILE A 33 1.44 -2.19 -7.72
C ILE A 33 1.73 -3.66 -7.47
N GLU A 34 2.56 -4.31 -8.28
CA GLU A 34 2.95 -5.71 -8.13
C GLU A 34 3.58 -5.98 -6.76
N THR A 35 4.51 -5.11 -6.34
CA THR A 35 5.16 -5.19 -5.03
C THR A 35 4.16 -5.09 -3.87
N ILE A 36 3.14 -4.24 -3.99
CA ILE A 36 2.07 -4.12 -3.00
C ILE A 36 1.19 -5.36 -3.03
N THR A 37 0.69 -5.75 -4.20
CA THR A 37 -0.30 -6.82 -4.34
C THR A 37 0.27 -8.20 -4.00
N GLY A 38 1.57 -8.41 -4.21
CA GLY A 38 2.27 -9.64 -3.82
C GLY A 38 2.39 -9.87 -2.30
N GLN A 39 2.01 -8.88 -1.48
CA GLN A 39 1.99 -9.01 -0.01
C GLN A 39 0.64 -9.47 0.56
N ALA A 40 -0.36 -9.73 -0.29
CA ALA A 40 -1.64 -10.26 0.16
C ALA A 40 -1.49 -11.66 0.76
N ASP A 41 -2.30 -11.97 1.78
CA ASP A 41 -2.51 -13.36 2.21
C ASP A 41 -3.48 -14.10 1.26
N GLU A 42 -3.77 -15.36 1.57
CA GLU A 42 -4.68 -16.22 0.79
C GLU A 42 -6.11 -15.68 0.68
N ASP A 43 -6.52 -14.82 1.63
CA ASP A 43 -7.83 -14.16 1.66
C ASP A 43 -7.81 -12.77 0.98
N GLY A 44 -6.68 -12.36 0.39
CA GLY A 44 -6.53 -11.05 -0.23
C GLY A 44 -6.38 -9.89 0.77
N ARG A 45 -5.93 -10.17 2.00
CA ARG A 45 -5.78 -9.18 3.07
C ARG A 45 -4.33 -8.83 3.33
N TYR A 46 -4.12 -7.68 3.95
CA TYR A 46 -2.78 -7.10 4.10
C TYR A 46 -2.43 -6.86 5.56
N THR A 47 -1.23 -7.29 5.95
CA THR A 47 -0.67 -7.11 7.29
C THR A 47 0.53 -6.16 7.24
N ALA A 48 0.65 -5.27 8.22
CA ALA A 48 1.77 -4.32 8.25
C ALA A 48 3.10 -5.04 8.55
N THR A 49 4.11 -4.88 7.71
CA THR A 49 5.45 -5.47 7.92
C THR A 49 6.32 -4.59 8.82
N SER A 50 6.14 -3.28 8.74
CA SER A 50 6.82 -2.28 9.58
C SER A 50 5.79 -1.37 10.28
N MET A 51 6.11 -0.91 11.49
CA MET A 51 5.23 -0.04 12.27
C MET A 51 6.04 1.00 13.02
N TYR A 52 5.55 2.24 13.07
CA TYR A 52 6.10 3.24 13.97
C TYR A 52 5.51 3.02 15.37
N ARG A 53 6.36 2.83 16.38
CA ARG A 53 5.93 2.44 17.73
C ARG A 53 4.91 3.37 18.37
N ALA A 54 4.89 4.65 17.99
CA ALA A 54 3.92 5.63 18.49
C ALA A 54 2.45 5.29 18.09
N TRP A 55 2.24 4.46 17.06
CA TRP A 55 0.91 4.08 16.58
C TRP A 55 0.41 2.74 17.14
N LYS A 56 1.07 2.19 18.17
CA LYS A 56 0.67 0.91 18.78
C LYS A 56 -0.82 0.93 19.15
N GLY A 57 -1.57 -0.09 18.73
CA GLY A 57 -3.01 -0.22 18.97
C GLY A 57 -3.89 0.21 17.80
N TRP A 58 -3.34 0.90 16.80
CA TRP A 58 -4.03 1.13 15.52
C TRP A 58 -4.00 -0.11 14.64
N SER A 59 -5.00 -0.29 13.77
CA SER A 59 -5.11 -1.50 12.95
C SER A 59 -3.88 -1.75 12.07
N PHE A 60 -3.25 -0.69 11.56
CA PHE A 60 -2.03 -0.73 10.75
C PHE A 60 -0.73 -0.82 11.58
N ALA A 61 -0.83 -0.96 12.89
CA ALA A 61 0.30 -1.21 13.77
C ALA A 61 0.33 -2.66 14.29
N ASP A 62 -0.65 -3.50 13.92
CA ASP A 62 -0.59 -4.94 14.14
C ASP A 62 0.21 -5.60 13.00
N LYS A 63 1.30 -6.29 13.37
CA LYS A 63 2.16 -7.01 12.43
C LYS A 63 1.85 -8.50 12.33
N LYS A 64 0.88 -8.99 13.10
CA LYS A 64 0.53 -10.41 13.19
C LYS A 64 -0.81 -10.72 12.54
N ARG A 65 -1.68 -9.71 12.41
CA ARG A 65 -3.02 -9.88 11.86
C ARG A 65 -3.26 -8.88 10.74
N PRO A 66 -4.07 -9.25 9.73
CA PRO A 66 -4.45 -8.33 8.68
C PRO A 66 -5.12 -7.07 9.22
N SER A 67 -4.76 -5.93 8.64
CA SER A 67 -5.34 -4.63 8.95
C SER A 67 -6.49 -4.35 8.00
N PRO A 68 -7.73 -4.14 8.50
CA PRO A 68 -8.86 -3.75 7.65
C PRO A 68 -8.58 -2.45 6.88
N TRP A 69 -7.90 -1.49 7.51
CA TRP A 69 -7.56 -0.21 6.87
C TRP A 69 -6.54 -0.38 5.76
N LEU A 70 -5.48 -1.17 5.99
CA LEU A 70 -4.47 -1.44 4.97
C LEU A 70 -5.10 -2.15 3.76
N THR A 71 -5.94 -3.15 4.06
CA THR A 71 -6.68 -3.89 3.04
C THR A 71 -7.59 -2.97 2.23
N PHE A 72 -8.33 -2.09 2.89
CA PHE A 72 -9.16 -1.09 2.20
C PHE A 72 -8.35 -0.19 1.25
N LEU A 73 -7.17 0.29 1.68
CA LEU A 73 -6.33 1.16 0.85
C LEU A 73 -5.87 0.45 -0.43
N VAL A 74 -5.42 -0.80 -0.33
CA VAL A 74 -4.96 -1.56 -1.50
C VAL A 74 -6.12 -1.86 -2.45
N LEU A 75 -7.27 -2.32 -1.93
CA LEU A 75 -8.46 -2.58 -2.75
C LEU A 75 -8.96 -1.31 -3.46
N ARG A 76 -8.84 -0.16 -2.80
CA ARG A 76 -9.19 1.14 -3.41
C ARG A 76 -8.26 1.51 -4.56
N ILE A 77 -6.96 1.24 -4.43
CA ILE A 77 -5.99 1.43 -5.53
C ILE A 77 -6.34 0.50 -6.69
N GLN A 78 -6.53 -0.79 -6.42
CA GLN A 78 -6.89 -1.79 -7.43
C GLN A 78 -8.17 -1.41 -8.19
N LYS A 79 -9.19 -0.91 -7.49
CA LYS A 79 -10.42 -0.42 -8.13
C LYS A 79 -10.18 0.74 -9.09
N ARG A 80 -9.25 1.65 -8.79
CA ARG A 80 -8.96 2.81 -9.66
C ARG A 80 -8.23 2.39 -10.94
N ILE A 81 -7.33 1.43 -10.84
CA ILE A 81 -6.55 0.94 -11.99
C ILE A 81 -7.34 -0.04 -12.87
N SER A 82 -8.38 -0.69 -12.33
CA SER A 82 -9.21 -1.64 -13.09
C SER A 82 -10.36 -1.00 -13.88
N THR A 83 -10.59 0.32 -13.73
CA THR A 83 -11.71 1.04 -14.38
C THR A 83 -11.25 1.82 -15.63
N ASN A 84 -10.28 1.29 -16.39
CA ASN A 84 -9.95 1.80 -17.74
C ASN A 84 -10.67 0.99 -18.81
#